data_AF-A0A838SUD2-F1
#
_entry.id   AF-A0A838SUD2-F1
#
_cell.length_a   1.000
_cell.length_b   1.000
_cell.length_c   1.000
_cell.angle_alpha   90.00
_cell.angle_beta   90.00
_cell.angle_gamma   90.00
#
_symmetry.space_group_name_H-M   'P 1'
#
loop_
_entity.id
_entity.type
_entity.pdbx_description
1 polymer ?
#
loop_
_entity_poly.entity_id
_entity_poly.type
_entity_poly.pdbx_seq_one_letter_code
_entity_poly.pdbx_strand_id
1 'polypeptide(L)' 'DPKLVDSVEGFGVWRDEAAVLERWHRDGRRGPRPHGRAMNHNPGRVKWWAAWWAVPLFRVGVDPDGRPRALQRADTY' A
#
# COMPACT_ATOMS: atom_id res chain seq x y z
N ASP A 1 -19.06 -8.10 -9.80
CA ASP A 1 -18.36 -9.40 -9.90
C ASP A 1 -18.33 -10.01 -8.51
N PRO A 2 -18.84 -11.24 -8.31
CA PRO A 2 -18.81 -11.93 -7.01
C PRO A 2 -17.43 -11.98 -6.36
N LYS A 3 -16.37 -12.03 -7.17
CA LYS A 3 -14.97 -12.03 -6.69
C LYS A 3 -14.59 -10.76 -5.96
N LEU A 4 -15.26 -9.62 -6.25
CA LEU A 4 -15.01 -8.35 -5.56
C LEU A 4 -15.68 -8.27 -4.19
N VAL A 5 -16.62 -9.17 -3.90
CA VAL A 5 -17.31 -9.21 -2.61
C VAL A 5 -16.51 -10.03 -1.60
N ASP A 6 -15.86 -11.10 -2.05
CA ASP A 6 -14.87 -11.80 -1.24
C ASP A 6 -13.62 -10.93 -1.06
N SER A 7 -13.16 -10.77 0.17
CA SER A 7 -12.05 -9.85 0.46
C SER A 7 -10.73 -10.35 -0.13
N VAL A 8 -10.45 -11.66 -0.04
CA VAL A 8 -9.18 -12.22 -0.50
C VAL A 8 -9.11 -12.21 -2.03
N GLU A 9 -10.18 -12.69 -2.68
CA GLU A 9 -10.28 -12.68 -4.13
C GLU A 9 -10.35 -11.26 -4.69
N GLY A 10 -11.07 -10.36 -4.01
CA GLY A 10 -11.23 -8.98 -4.43
C GLY A 10 -9.91 -8.22 -4.41
N PHE A 11 -9.10 -8.39 -3.36
CA PHE A 11 -7.74 -7.84 -3.32
C PHE A 11 -6.82 -8.48 -4.36
N GLY A 12 -7.03 -9.75 -4.69
CA GLY A 12 -6.35 -10.42 -5.80
C GLY A 12 -6.61 -9.72 -7.13
N VAL A 13 -7.90 -9.54 -7.48
CA VAL A 13 -8.32 -8.84 -8.71
C VAL A 13 -7.77 -7.41 -8.73
N TRP A 14 -7.86 -6.68 -7.62
CA TRP A 14 -7.32 -5.33 -7.53
C TRP A 14 -5.81 -5.29 -7.78
N ARG A 15 -5.04 -6.19 -7.15
CA ARG A 15 -3.59 -6.26 -7.34
C ARG A 15 -3.22 -6.57 -8.79
N ASP A 16 -3.96 -7.45 -9.44
CA ASP A 16 -3.70 -7.84 -10.83
C ASP A 16 -3.93 -6.66 -11.78
N GLU A 17 -5.05 -5.93 -11.63
CA GLU A 17 -5.33 -4.72 -12.42
C GLU A 17 -4.28 -3.62 -12.19
N ALA A 18 -3.85 -3.43 -10.93
CA ALA A 18 -2.77 -2.49 -10.60
C ALA A 18 -1.45 -2.87 -11.27
N ALA A 19 -1.12 -4.16 -11.32
CA ALA A 19 0.09 -4.67 -11.97
C ALA A 19 0.06 -4.48 -13.50
N VAL A 20 -1.11 -4.63 -14.13
CA VAL A 20 -1.27 -4.37 -15.58
C VAL A 20 -1.01 -2.89 -15.87
N LEU A 21 -1.60 -1.99 -15.09
CA LEU A 21 -1.38 -0.54 -15.26
C LEU A 21 0.07 -0.14 -15.00
N GLU A 22 0.70 -0.70 -13.96
CA GLU A 22 2.12 -0.48 -13.65
C GLU A 22 3.03 -0.93 -14.81
N ARG A 23 2.77 -2.11 -15.39
CA ARG A 23 3.52 -2.60 -16.56
C ARG A 23 3.39 -1.68 -17.76
N TRP A 24 2.18 -1.22 -18.08
CA TRP A 24 1.97 -0.26 -19.17
C TRP A 24 2.76 1.04 -18.94
N HIS A 25 2.78 1.55 -17.70
CA HIS A 25 3.60 2.72 -17.35
C HIS A 25 5.09 2.45 -17.52
N ARG A 26 5.59 1.31 -17.03
CA ARG A 26 7.00 0.90 -17.12
C ARG A 26 7.45 0.67 -18.56
N ASP A 27 6.57 0.13 -19.40
CA ASP A 27 6.85 -0.20 -20.80
C ASP A 27 6.70 1.01 -21.73
N GLY A 28 6.70 2.23 -21.17
CA GLY A 28 6.70 3.48 -21.92
C GLY A 28 5.32 3.91 -22.43
N ARG A 29 4.24 3.43 -21.82
CA ARG A 29 2.85 3.80 -22.14
C ARG A 29 2.44 3.44 -23.58
N ARG A 30 2.97 2.34 -24.09
CA ARG A 30 2.69 1.85 -25.46
C ARG A 30 1.35 1.14 -25.53
N GLY A 31 0.58 1.41 -26.58
CA GLY A 31 -0.74 0.80 -26.81
C GLY A 31 -1.85 1.44 -25.95
N PRO A 32 -3.08 0.88 -26.00
CA PRO A 32 -4.21 1.41 -25.27
C PRO A 32 -3.96 1.38 -23.76
N ARG A 33 -4.33 2.46 -23.08
CA ARG A 33 -4.14 2.59 -21.63
C ARG A 33 -5.06 1.58 -20.91
N PRO A 34 -4.52 0.72 -20.03
CA PRO A 34 -5.33 -0.13 -19.16
C PRO A 34 -6.28 0.69 -18.28
N HIS A 35 -7.43 0.10 -17.96
CA HIS A 35 -8.41 0.76 -17.10
C HIS A 35 -7.90 0.83 -15.65
N GLY A 36 -8.56 1.66 -14.83
CA GLY A 36 -8.17 1.86 -13.44
C GLY A 36 -7.10 2.94 -13.21
N ARG A 37 -6.83 3.16 -11.92
CA ARG A 37 -5.87 4.17 -11.42
C ARG A 37 -4.96 3.64 -10.31
N ALA A 38 -5.20 2.41 -9.86
CA ALA A 38 -4.42 1.81 -8.80
C ALA A 38 -3.04 1.42 -9.31
N MET A 39 -2.03 1.60 -8.47
CA MET A 39 -0.66 1.15 -8.71
C MET A 39 -0.10 0.60 -7.41
N ASN A 40 0.91 -0.23 -7.52
CA ASN A 40 1.62 -0.72 -6.35
C ASN A 40 2.29 0.45 -5.62
N HIS A 41 1.96 0.62 -4.35
CA HIS A 41 2.61 1.63 -3.52
C HIS A 41 3.98 1.10 -3.10
N ASN A 42 5.05 1.74 -3.60
CA ASN A 42 6.40 1.46 -3.12
C ASN A 42 6.77 2.50 -2.06
N PRO A 43 6.64 2.18 -0.75
CA PRO A 43 6.92 3.14 0.30
C PRO A 43 8.37 3.61 0.22
N GLY A 44 8.55 4.93 0.16
CA GLY A 44 9.88 5.53 0.19
C GLY A 44 10.59 5.17 1.50
N ARG A 45 11.88 4.83 1.42
CA ARG A 45 12.68 4.60 2.62
C ARG A 45 12.84 5.92 3.39
N VAL A 46 12.43 5.92 4.65
CA VAL A 46 12.70 7.04 5.56
C VAL A 46 14.19 7.03 5.88
N LYS A 47 14.87 8.17 5.69
CA LYS A 47 16.28 8.31 6.05
C LYS A 47 16.43 8.06 7.55
N TRP A 48 17.49 7.37 7.97
CA TRP A 48 17.69 6.96 9.37
C TRP A 48 17.62 8.14 10.35
N TRP A 49 18.14 9.31 9.96
CA TRP A 49 18.09 10.52 10.79
C TRP A 49 16.68 11.12 10.88
N ALA A 50 15.85 10.97 9.83
CA ALA A 50 14.48 11.47 9.83
C ALA A 50 13.61 10.60 10.73
N ALA A 51 13.87 9.28 10.72
CA ALA A 51 13.17 8.32 11.56
C ALA A 51 13.36 8.61 13.06
N TRP A 52 14.50 9.20 13.47
CA TRP A 52 14.81 9.44 14.88
C TRP A 52 13.76 10.30 15.61
N TRP A 53 13.22 11.32 14.95
CA TRP A 53 12.12 12.13 15.49
C TRP A 53 10.75 11.78 14.91
N ALA A 54 10.68 11.34 13.65
CA ALA A 54 9.40 11.04 13.01
C ALA A 54 8.67 9.85 13.66
N VAL A 55 9.40 8.79 14.03
CA VAL A 55 8.83 7.60 14.66
C VAL A 55 8.23 7.87 16.05
N PRO A 56 8.94 8.53 16.99
CA PRO A 56 8.33 8.83 18.29
C PRO A 56 7.14 9.78 18.18
N LEU A 57 7.20 10.79 17.29
CA LEU A 57 6.07 11.69 17.05
C LEU A 57 4.86 10.94 16.50
N PHE A 58 5.07 10.05 15.51
CA PHE A 58 4.01 9.25 14.92
C PHE A 58 3.29 8.42 15.99
N ARG A 59 4.06 7.69 16.82
CA ARG A 59 3.51 6.79 17.86
C ARG A 59 2.75 7.50 19.00
N VAL A 60 3.02 8.77 19.25
CA VAL A 60 2.44 9.50 20.39
C VAL A 60 1.30 10.44 19.96
N GLY A 61 1.39 11.04 18.78
CA GLY A 61 0.47 12.12 18.38
C GLY A 61 -0.30 11.89 17.08
N VAL A 62 0.14 10.97 16.21
CA VAL A 62 -0.42 10.88 14.84
C VAL A 62 -1.02 9.51 14.54
N ASP A 63 -0.59 8.44 15.20
CA ASP A 63 -1.01 7.07 14.94
C ASP A 63 -2.54 6.92 15.06
N PRO A 64 -3.27 6.89 13.93
CA PRO A 64 -4.72 6.94 13.93
C PRO A 64 -5.34 5.57 14.24
N ASP A 65 -4.54 4.50 14.17
CA ASP A 65 -5.01 3.13 14.35
C ASP A 65 -5.22 2.79 15.84
N GLY A 66 -4.71 3.63 16.77
CA GLY A 66 -4.90 3.48 18.22
C GLY A 66 -4.40 2.15 18.79
N ARG A 67 -3.63 1.40 17.99
CA ARG A 67 -3.31 0.00 18.25
C ARG A 67 -2.48 -0.13 19.53
N PRO A 68 -2.85 -1.03 20.47
CA PRO A 68 -2.01 -1.33 21.64
C PRO A 68 -0.58 -1.68 21.23
N ARG A 69 0.42 -1.18 21.98
CA ARG A 69 1.85 -1.39 21.66
C ARG A 69 2.25 -2.86 21.46
N ALA A 70 1.55 -3.80 22.10
CA ALA A 70 1.79 -5.23 21.93
C ALA A 70 1.48 -5.70 20.49
N LEU A 71 0.36 -5.26 19.92
CA LEU A 71 -0.06 -5.60 18.56
C LEU A 71 0.78 -4.86 17.51
N GLN A 72 1.24 -3.63 17.80
CA GLN A 72 2.19 -2.93 16.93
C GLN A 72 3.52 -3.66 16.81
N ARG A 73 4.03 -4.22 17.91
CA ARG A 73 5.30 -4.94 17.93
C ARG A 73 5.24 -6.30 17.25
N ALA A 74 4.07 -6.94 17.27
CA ALA A 74 3.85 -8.24 16.66
C ALA A 74 3.43 -8.15 15.18
N ASP A 75 3.29 -6.94 14.63
CA ASP A 75 2.84 -6.66 13.26
C ASP A 75 1.57 -7.44 12.87
N THR A 76 0.68 -7.62 13.84
CA THR A 76 -0.53 -8.45 13.70
C THR A 76 -1.77 -7.56 13.63
N TYR A 77 -2.69 -7.90 12.73
CA TYR A 77 -3.95 -7.20 12.49
C TYR A 77 -5.12 -7.97 13.11
#